data_AF-A0A1H0BR73-F1
#
_entry.id   AF-A0A1H0BR73-F1
#
_cell.length_a   1.000
_cell.length_b   1.000
_cell.length_c   1.000
_cell.angle_alpha   90.00
_cell.angle_beta   90.00
_cell.angle_gamma   90.00
#
_symmetry.space_group_name_H-M   'P 1'
#
loop_
_entity.id
_entity.type
_entity.pdbx_description
1 polymer ?
#
loop_
_entity_poly.entity_id
_entity_poly.type
_entity_poly.pdbx_seq_one_letter_code
_entity_poly.pdbx_strand_id
1 'polypeptide(L)'
;MQIPQFACFRDAVAYYAVLLHECGHASGARHRLDRDLSGRFGSAAYAMEECTVELLSAMICADLGLSVEPRPDHARYVASWLEMLRSDKHAIFTAASKAQQIADWMHAQQEKEEERGVA
;
A
#
# COMPACT_ATOMS: atom_id res chain seq x y z
N MET A 1 13.83 -5.43 -3.64
CA MET A 1 12.46 -5.77 -4.05
C MET A 1 12.51 -6.29 -5.46
N GLN A 2 11.82 -7.39 -5.75
CA GLN A 2 11.78 -8.00 -7.07
C GLN A 2 10.31 -8.18 -7.45
N ILE A 3 9.90 -7.57 -8.56
CA ILE A 3 8.56 -7.70 -9.12
C ILE A 3 8.70 -8.45 -10.46
N PRO A 4 7.79 -9.38 -10.80
CA PRO A 4 7.77 -9.99 -12.13
C PRO A 4 7.69 -8.94 -13.24
N GLN A 5 8.06 -9.34 -14.47
CA GLN A 5 7.92 -8.44 -15.61
C GLN A 5 6.45 -8.04 -15.82
N PHE A 6 6.21 -6.83 -16.30
CA PHE A 6 4.86 -6.28 -16.51
C PHE A 6 3.96 -7.24 -17.32
N ALA A 7 4.50 -7.91 -18.34
CA ALA A 7 3.78 -8.86 -19.18
C ALA A 7 3.25 -10.10 -18.44
N CYS A 8 3.74 -10.38 -17.22
CA CYS A 8 3.22 -11.44 -16.37
C CYS A 8 1.91 -11.06 -15.66
N PHE A 9 1.51 -9.79 -15.71
CA PHE A 9 0.29 -9.27 -15.09
C PHE A 9 -0.82 -9.11 -16.13
N ARG A 10 -2.07 -9.27 -15.67
CA ARG A 10 -3.26 -9.14 -16.53
C ARG A 10 -3.41 -7.75 -17.14
N ASP A 11 -3.08 -6.72 -16.36
CA ASP A 11 -3.28 -5.32 -16.72
C ASP A 11 -2.37 -4.41 -15.88
N ALA A 12 -2.31 -3.13 -16.26
CA ALA A 12 -1.46 -2.13 -15.60
C ALA A 12 -1.79 -1.96 -14.11
N VAL A 13 -3.09 -2.00 -13.78
CA VAL A 13 -3.55 -1.83 -12.41
C VAL A 13 -3.07 -2.99 -11.53
N ALA A 14 -3.10 -4.23 -12.03
CA ALA A 14 -2.61 -5.40 -11.27
C ALA A 14 -1.12 -5.24 -10.97
N TYR A 15 -0.36 -4.78 -11.96
CA TYR A 15 1.07 -4.52 -11.80
C TYR A 15 1.32 -3.41 -10.77
N TYR A 16 0.69 -2.24 -10.92
CA TYR A 16 0.91 -1.11 -10.04
C TYR A 16 0.39 -1.35 -8.62
N ALA A 17 -0.73 -2.06 -8.46
CA ALA A 17 -1.24 -2.41 -7.15
C ALA A 17 -0.25 -3.28 -6.36
N VAL A 18 0.32 -4.31 -7.00
CA VAL A 18 1.35 -5.14 -6.37
C VAL A 18 2.63 -4.34 -6.13
N LEU A 19 3.09 -3.55 -7.10
CA LEU A 19 4.26 -2.70 -6.93
C LEU A 19 4.12 -1.73 -5.74
N LEU A 20 2.96 -1.08 -5.60
CA LEU A 20 2.69 -0.11 -4.55
C LEU A 20 2.55 -0.77 -3.17
N HIS A 21 1.89 -1.93 -3.10
CA HIS A 21 1.82 -2.74 -1.88
C HIS A 21 3.23 -3.04 -1.35
N GLU A 22 4.06 -3.53 -2.25
CA GLU A 22 5.42 -3.94 -1.98
C GLU A 22 6.32 -2.72 -1.62
N CYS A 23 6.18 -1.59 -2.32
CA CYS A 23 6.78 -0.32 -1.93
C CYS A 23 6.32 0.14 -0.54
N GLY A 24 5.05 -0.11 -0.21
CA GLY A 24 4.46 0.13 1.11
C GLY A 24 5.23 -0.57 2.21
N HIS A 25 5.48 -1.88 2.09
CA HIS A 25 6.32 -2.61 3.02
C HIS A 25 7.74 -2.06 3.07
N ALA A 26 8.34 -1.78 1.91
CA ALA A 26 9.70 -1.28 1.85
C ALA A 26 9.87 0.06 2.59
N SER A 27 8.83 0.89 2.65
CA SER A 27 8.86 2.16 3.40
C SER A 27 9.03 1.99 4.93
N GLY A 28 8.78 0.79 5.47
CA GLY A 28 8.93 0.51 6.90
C GLY A 28 10.37 0.33 7.37
N ALA A 29 11.36 0.30 6.47
CA ALA A 29 12.76 0.16 6.84
C ALA A 29 13.25 1.27 7.80
N ARG A 30 14.22 0.95 8.66
CA ARG A 30 14.74 1.85 9.71
C ARG A 30 15.22 3.23 9.23
N HIS A 31 15.77 3.31 8.02
CA HIS A 31 16.24 4.57 7.42
C HIS A 31 15.12 5.36 6.72
N ARG A 32 13.87 4.92 6.85
CA ARG A 32 12.66 5.49 6.23
C ARG A 32 11.65 5.82 7.32
N LEU A 33 10.53 5.12 7.40
CA LEU A 33 9.48 5.34 8.40
C LEU A 33 9.67 4.54 9.69
N ASP A 34 10.66 3.65 9.76
CA ASP A 34 11.01 2.87 10.97
C ASP A 34 9.80 2.22 11.65
N ARG A 35 8.93 1.58 10.86
CA ARG A 35 7.74 0.89 11.38
C ARG A 35 8.14 -0.46 11.97
N ASP A 36 7.47 -0.87 13.04
CA ASP A 36 7.64 -2.20 13.61
C ASP A 36 6.98 -3.26 12.71
N LEU A 37 7.83 -4.03 12.01
CA LEU A 37 7.45 -5.13 11.13
C LEU A 37 7.83 -6.50 11.71
N SER A 38 8.06 -6.59 13.03
CA SER A 38 8.51 -7.84 13.69
C SER A 38 7.39 -8.89 13.87
N GLY A 39 6.15 -8.52 13.56
CA GLY A 39 4.99 -9.40 13.60
C GLY A 39 5.16 -10.65 12.73
N ARG A 40 4.94 -11.83 13.31
CA ARG A 40 4.98 -13.10 12.54
C ARG A 40 3.77 -13.24 11.64
N PHE A 41 3.92 -13.98 10.54
CA PHE A 41 2.81 -14.36 9.66
C PHE A 41 1.63 -14.92 10.46
N GLY A 42 0.43 -14.41 10.18
CA GLY A 42 -0.80 -14.78 10.89
C GLY A 42 -1.02 -14.09 12.24
N SER A 43 -0.10 -13.25 12.71
CA SER A 43 -0.33 -12.42 13.90
C SER A 43 -1.19 -11.19 13.58
N ALA A 44 -1.79 -10.59 14.61
CA ALA A 44 -2.55 -9.35 14.47
C ALA A 44 -1.67 -8.18 13.97
N ALA A 45 -0.40 -8.10 14.42
CA ALA A 45 0.55 -7.09 13.96
C ALA A 45 0.86 -7.25 12.47
N TYR A 46 1.05 -8.49 12.00
CA TYR A 46 1.21 -8.80 10.59
C TYR A 46 -0.03 -8.41 9.77
N ALA A 47 -1.23 -8.81 10.21
CA ALA A 47 -2.48 -8.47 9.53
C ALA A 47 -2.73 -6.96 9.46
N MET A 48 -2.31 -6.19 10.48
CA MET A 48 -2.38 -4.73 10.50
C MET A 48 -1.45 -4.10 9.46
N GLU A 49 -0.22 -4.59 9.32
CA GLU A 49 0.70 -4.08 8.29
C GLU A 49 0.18 -4.39 6.88
N GLU A 50 -0.27 -5.63 6.62
CA GLU A 50 -0.87 -6.01 5.34
C GLU A 50 -2.07 -5.12 4.98
N CYS A 51 -2.96 -4.87 5.94
CA CYS A 51 -4.08 -3.94 5.74
C CYS A 51 -3.61 -2.51 5.46
N THR A 52 -2.56 -2.05 6.15
CA THR A 52 -1.98 -0.71 5.96
C THR A 52 -1.43 -0.54 4.54
N VAL A 53 -0.62 -1.48 4.05
CA VAL A 53 0.00 -1.36 2.72
C VAL A 53 -0.98 -1.59 1.57
N GLU A 54 -2.03 -2.38 1.80
CA GLU A 54 -3.11 -2.56 0.83
C GLU A 54 -3.98 -1.31 0.71
N LEU A 55 -4.31 -0.65 1.83
CA LEU A 55 -4.99 0.65 1.80
C LEU A 55 -4.16 1.69 1.08
N LEU A 56 -2.84 1.73 1.33
CA LEU A 56 -1.93 2.61 0.60
C LEU A 56 -1.98 2.34 -0.91
N SER A 57 -1.86 1.08 -1.32
CA SER A 57 -1.90 0.67 -2.73
C SER A 57 -3.20 1.11 -3.40
N ALA A 58 -4.34 0.88 -2.73
CA ALA A 58 -5.65 1.31 -3.20
C ALA A 58 -5.77 2.84 -3.30
N MET A 59 -5.30 3.57 -2.29
CA MET A 59 -5.32 5.05 -2.26
C MET A 59 -4.52 5.64 -3.44
N ILE A 60 -3.29 5.18 -3.66
CA ILE A 60 -2.44 5.70 -4.74
C ILE A 60 -2.97 5.25 -6.12
N CYS A 61 -3.46 4.02 -6.26
CA CYS A 61 -4.09 3.60 -7.52
C CYS A 61 -5.33 4.45 -7.86
N ALA A 62 -6.11 4.85 -6.85
CA ALA A 62 -7.23 5.75 -7.04
C ALA A 62 -6.78 7.16 -7.42
N ASP A 63 -5.75 7.70 -6.75
CA ASP A 63 -5.17 9.02 -7.05
C ASP A 63 -4.63 9.11 -8.48
N LEU A 64 -3.97 8.04 -8.95
CA LEU A 64 -3.45 7.93 -10.32
C LEU A 64 -4.53 7.63 -11.38
N GLY A 65 -5.80 7.49 -10.98
CA GLY A 65 -6.90 7.14 -11.89
C GLY A 65 -6.80 5.74 -12.49
N LEU A 66 -6.06 4.83 -11.87
CA LEU A 66 -5.78 3.49 -12.41
C LEU A 66 -6.94 2.51 -12.22
N SER A 67 -7.71 2.57 -11.12
CA SER A 67 -8.96 1.77 -10.98
C SER A 67 -9.74 2.09 -9.69
N VAL A 68 -11.08 2.05 -9.79
CA VAL A 68 -12.05 2.04 -8.68
C VAL A 68 -12.85 0.72 -8.64
N GLU A 69 -12.61 -0.21 -9.57
CA GLU A 69 -13.47 -1.41 -9.71
C GLU A 69 -13.08 -2.56 -8.77
N PRO A 70 -14.06 -3.17 -8.06
CA PRO A 70 -13.82 -4.32 -7.19
C PRO A 70 -13.28 -5.52 -7.99
N ARG A 71 -12.11 -5.99 -7.61
CA ARG A 71 -11.45 -7.15 -8.21
C ARG A 71 -11.70 -8.42 -7.39
N PRO A 72 -12.07 -9.56 -8.00
CA PRO A 72 -12.37 -10.80 -7.29
C PRO A 72 -11.22 -11.30 -6.40
N ASP A 73 -9.98 -11.04 -6.82
CA ASP A 73 -8.73 -11.34 -6.13
C ASP A 73 -8.51 -10.49 -4.85
N HIS A 74 -9.12 -9.32 -4.75
CA HIS A 74 -9.07 -8.48 -3.54
C HIS A 74 -9.97 -9.02 -2.42
N ALA A 75 -10.98 -9.84 -2.75
CA ALA A 75 -11.95 -10.35 -1.78
C ALA A 75 -11.30 -11.25 -0.69
N ARG A 76 -10.20 -11.93 -1.00
CA ARG A 76 -9.45 -12.73 0.00
C ARG A 76 -8.80 -11.87 1.08
N TYR A 77 -8.29 -10.69 0.71
CA TYR A 77 -7.70 -9.74 1.65
C TYR A 77 -8.79 -9.05 2.49
N VAL A 78 -9.91 -8.69 1.85
CA VAL A 78 -11.10 -8.16 2.53
C VAL A 78 -11.64 -9.12 3.59
N ALA A 79 -11.61 -10.44 3.37
CA ALA A 79 -12.05 -11.42 4.36
C ALA A 79 -11.21 -11.40 5.65
N SER A 80 -9.87 -11.33 5.54
CA SER A 80 -8.99 -11.16 6.71
C SER A 80 -9.16 -9.80 7.39
N TRP A 81 -9.49 -8.76 6.63
CA TRP A 81 -9.82 -7.45 7.20
C TRP A 81 -11.15 -7.47 7.93
N LEU A 82 -12.17 -8.19 7.43
CA LEU A 82 -13.46 -8.30 8.10
C LEU A 82 -13.35 -8.92 9.50
N GLU A 83 -12.46 -9.90 9.71
CA GLU A 83 -12.19 -10.44 11.05
C GLU A 83 -11.52 -9.39 11.96
N MET A 84 -10.51 -8.69 11.45
CA MET A 84 -9.83 -7.62 12.17
C MET A 84 -10.78 -6.45 12.51
N LEU A 85 -11.61 -6.02 11.57
CA LEU A 85 -12.61 -4.96 11.73
C LEU A 85 -13.76 -5.34 12.67
N ARG A 86 -14.11 -6.64 12.74
CA ARG A 86 -15.06 -7.15 13.73
C ARG A 86 -14.47 -7.09 15.14
N SER A 87 -13.17 -7.27 15.28
CA SER A 87 -12.47 -7.23 16.56
C SER A 87 -12.20 -5.80 17.06
N ASP A 88 -11.91 -4.86 16.16
CA ASP A 88 -11.69 -3.45 16.48
C ASP A 88 -12.15 -2.53 15.33
N LYS A 89 -13.19 -1.73 15.59
CA LYS A 89 -13.77 -0.78 14.63
C LYS A 89 -12.84 0.40 14.33
N HIS A 90 -11.87 0.69 15.20
CA HIS A 90 -10.90 1.77 14.99
C HIS A 90 -9.66 1.32 14.20
N ALA A 91 -9.50 0.01 14.00
CA ALA A 91 -8.37 -0.54 13.29
C ALA A 91 -8.30 -0.06 11.84
N ILE A 92 -9.45 0.14 11.16
CA ILE A 92 -9.46 0.71 9.80
C ILE A 92 -8.91 2.13 9.76
N PHE A 93 -9.28 2.97 10.73
CA PHE A 93 -8.82 4.36 10.79
C PHE A 93 -7.33 4.43 11.12
N THR A 94 -6.86 3.51 11.96
CA THR A 94 -5.43 3.38 12.28
C THR A 94 -4.64 2.95 11.05
N ALA A 95 -5.10 1.92 10.33
CA ALA A 95 -4.47 1.44 9.11
C ALA A 95 -4.49 2.52 8.02
N ALA A 96 -5.61 3.23 7.83
CA ALA A 96 -5.73 4.32 6.88
C ALA A 96 -4.81 5.51 7.21
N SER A 97 -4.70 5.88 8.49
CA SER A 97 -3.79 6.96 8.93
C SER A 97 -2.33 6.60 8.64
N LYS A 98 -1.93 5.35 8.92
CA LYS A 98 -0.59 4.86 8.57
C LYS A 98 -0.38 4.78 7.06
N ALA A 99 -1.38 4.35 6.29
CA ALA A 99 -1.33 4.34 4.84
C ALA A 99 -1.08 5.74 4.28
N GLN A 100 -1.80 6.75 4.79
CA GLN A 100 -1.58 8.15 4.40
C GLN A 100 -0.15 8.62 4.72
N GLN A 101 0.40 8.29 5.90
CA GLN A 101 1.79 8.63 6.23
C GLN A 101 2.80 8.02 5.25
N ILE A 102 2.52 6.81 4.75
CA ILE A 102 3.37 6.19 3.73
C ILE A 102 3.24 6.93 2.39
N ALA A 103 2.02 7.27 1.97
CA ALA A 103 1.79 8.03 0.74
C ALA A 103 2.51 9.38 0.79
N ASP A 104 2.36 10.12 1.89
CA ASP A 104 3.01 11.42 2.11
C ASP A 104 4.53 11.29 2.03
N TRP A 105 5.09 10.26 2.67
CA TRP A 105 6.52 9.98 2.61
C TRP A 105 7.00 9.68 1.19
N MET A 106 6.24 8.86 0.44
CA MET A 106 6.55 8.52 -0.96
C MET A 106 6.52 9.76 -1.86
N HIS A 107 5.51 10.62 -1.73
CA HIS A 107 5.44 11.89 -2.44
C HIS A 107 6.62 12.80 -2.11
N ALA A 108 7.03 12.87 -0.83
CA ALA A 108 8.19 13.66 -0.43
C ALA A 108 9.52 13.13 -0.98
N GLN A 109 9.59 11.88 -1.45
CA GLN A 109 10.77 11.32 -2.12
C GLN A 109 10.81 11.60 -3.63
N GLN A 110 9.73 12.13 -4.22
CA GLN A 110 9.73 12.49 -5.63
C GLN A 110 10.65 13.69 -5.84
N GLU A 111 11.44 13.65 -6.92
CA GLU A 111 12.23 14.82 -7.32
C GLU A 111 11.27 15.99 -7.50
N LYS A 112 11.58 17.13 -6.88
CA LYS A 112 10.87 18.36 -7.20
C LYS A 112 11.18 18.66 -8.67
N GLU A 113 10.16 18.89 -9.48
CA GLU A 113 10.35 19.57 -10.75
C GLU A 113 11.01 20.91 -10.45
N GLU A 114 12.35 20.98 -10.51
CA GLU A 114 13.01 22.23 -10.78
C GLU A 114 12.41 22.72 -12.09
N GLU A 115 11.81 23.92 -12.06
CA GLU A 115 11.24 24.60 -13.21
C GLU A 115 12.11 24.32 -14.43
N ARG A 116 11.68 23.37 -15.28
CA ARG A 116 12.25 23.22 -16.61
C ARG A 116 11.77 24.44 -17.37
N GLY A 117 12.51 25.53 -17.16
CA GLY A 117 12.38 26.76 -17.90
C GLY A 117 12.39 26.39 -19.36
N VAL A 118 11.24 26.57 -20.00
CA VAL A 118 11.15 26.61 -21.45
C VAL A 118 11.94 27.85 -21.86
N ALA A 119 13.20 27.63 -22.24
CA ALA A 119 14.03 28.57 -22.97
C ALA A 119 13.97 28.22 -24.47
#